data_AF-A0A223U7R7-F1
#
_entry.id   AF-A0A223U7R7-F1
#
_cell.length_a   1.000
_cell.length_b   1.000
_cell.length_c   1.000
_cell.angle_alpha   90.00
_cell.angle_beta   90.00
_cell.angle_gamma   90.00
#
_symmetry.space_group_name_H-M   'P 1'
#
loop_
_entity.id
_entity.type
_entity.pdbx_description
1 polymer ?
#
loop_
_entity_poly.entity_id
_entity_poly.type
_entity_poly.pdbx_seq_one_letter_code
_entity_poly.pdbx_strand_id
1 'polypeptide(L)'
;MDYFTLFGLPASYTLSLEQLAVRYQDLQRQYHPDKFASAPAAEQLAAVQHSATINQAWQTLRHPLTRAEYLLSLHGFDLASEQHTVRDTAFLMEQLELREELDEIGQAKDDARLESFIKRVKALFDTRQQLMVDQLHNESWEAAADTVRKLRFLDKLRSSAEELEEKLLDF
;
A
#
# COMPACT_ATOMS: atom_id res chain seq x y z
N MET A 1 -12.94 12.05 12.00
CA MET A 1 -11.54 12.52 11.97
C MET A 1 -10.77 11.59 11.07
N ASP A 2 -10.02 12.11 10.11
CA ASP A 2 -9.17 11.31 9.22
C ASP A 2 -7.85 10.92 9.89
N TYR A 3 -7.11 9.99 9.28
CA TYR A 3 -5.88 9.44 9.83
C TYR A 3 -4.73 10.45 9.87
N PHE A 4 -4.68 11.42 8.96
CA PHE A 4 -3.65 12.46 9.01
C PHE A 4 -3.89 13.35 10.23
N THR A 5 -5.13 13.80 10.42
CA THR A 5 -5.53 14.57 11.60
C THR A 5 -5.32 13.80 12.91
N LEU A 6 -5.56 12.48 12.92
CA LEU A 6 -5.29 11.63 14.09
C LEU A 6 -3.83 11.70 14.55
N PHE A 7 -2.88 11.73 13.61
CA PHE A 7 -1.44 11.88 13.93
C PHE A 7 -0.98 13.34 13.98
N GLY A 8 -1.87 14.32 13.79
CA GLY A 8 -1.52 15.73 13.71
C GLY A 8 -0.59 16.05 12.54
N LEU A 9 -0.79 15.38 11.40
CA LEU A 9 -0.04 15.54 10.16
C LEU A 9 -0.92 16.19 9.08
N PRO A 10 -0.32 16.91 8.11
CA PRO A 10 -1.06 17.39 6.95
C PRO A 10 -1.55 16.22 6.09
N ALA A 11 -2.74 16.36 5.51
CA ALA A 11 -3.29 15.40 4.55
C ALA A 11 -2.55 15.52 3.21
N SER A 12 -1.41 14.83 3.11
CA SER A 12 -0.56 14.80 1.92
C SER A 12 0.02 13.41 1.70
N TYR A 13 0.24 13.06 0.44
CA TYR A 13 0.97 11.84 0.10
C TYR A 13 2.42 11.91 0.59
N THR A 14 3.06 13.09 0.48
CA THR A 14 4.42 13.32 0.95
C THR A 14 4.38 13.57 2.44
N LEU A 15 4.68 12.52 3.23
CA LEU A 15 4.73 12.60 4.69
C LEU A 15 6.07 12.10 5.23
N SER A 16 6.47 12.64 6.38
CA SER A 16 7.64 12.15 7.12
C SER A 16 7.29 10.88 7.89
N LEU A 17 7.86 9.75 7.47
CA LEU A 17 7.69 8.47 8.17
C LEU A 17 8.27 8.50 9.59
N GLU A 18 9.30 9.31 9.82
CA GLU A 18 9.87 9.54 11.15
C GLU A 18 8.86 10.24 12.07
N GLN A 19 8.26 11.34 11.60
CA GLN A 19 7.23 12.04 12.37
C GLN A 19 6.00 11.17 12.60
N LEU A 20 5.57 10.42 11.60
CA LEU A 20 4.49 9.44 11.75
C LEU A 20 4.83 8.42 12.84
N ALA A 21 6.07 7.90 12.87
CA ALA A 21 6.52 6.91 13.85
C ALA A 21 6.51 7.46 15.28
N VAL A 22 6.99 8.68 15.46
CA VAL A 22 6.97 9.37 16.76
C VAL A 22 5.52 9.53 17.24
N ARG A 23 4.64 10.06 16.38
CA ARG A 23 3.22 10.25 16.70
C ARG A 23 2.50 8.94 17.01
N TYR A 24 2.81 7.89 16.28
CA TYR A 24 2.28 6.55 16.54
C TYR A 24 2.68 6.05 17.93
N GLN A 25 3.96 6.12 18.30
CA GLN A 25 4.43 5.68 19.61
C GLN A 25 3.79 6.48 20.75
N ASP A 26 3.65 7.80 20.59
CA ASP A 26 3.03 8.67 21.59
C ASP A 26 1.56 8.28 21.83
N LEU A 27 0.80 8.13 20.75
CA LEU A 27 -0.62 7.72 20.81
C LEU A 27 -0.77 6.30 21.35
N GLN A 28 0.07 5.36 20.92
CA GLN A 28 0.04 3.99 21.42
C GLN A 28 0.33 3.94 22.92
N ARG A 29 1.29 4.74 23.41
CA ARG A 29 1.54 4.88 24.85
C ARG A 29 0.36 5.48 25.58
N GLN A 30 -0.31 6.49 25.02
CA GLN A 30 -1.44 7.16 25.67
C GLN A 30 -2.68 6.27 25.78
N TYR A 31 -2.97 5.51 24.72
CA TYR A 31 -4.20 4.72 24.57
C TYR A 31 -3.98 3.21 24.66
N HIS A 32 -2.85 2.77 25.22
CA HIS A 32 -2.57 1.34 25.38
C HIS A 32 -3.64 0.68 26.27
N PRO A 33 -4.26 -0.45 25.85
CA PRO A 33 -5.29 -1.12 26.63
C PRO A 33 -4.88 -1.45 28.07
N ASP A 34 -3.60 -1.81 28.29
CA ASP A 34 -3.06 -2.11 29.63
C ASP A 34 -3.21 -0.95 30.63
N LYS A 35 -3.21 0.31 30.17
CA LYS A 35 -3.44 1.47 31.06
C LYS A 35 -4.86 1.51 31.61
N PHE A 36 -5.79 0.85 30.94
CA PHE A 36 -7.21 0.80 31.27
C PHE A 36 -7.61 -0.57 31.83
N ALA A 37 -6.68 -1.49 32.07
CA ALA A 37 -6.99 -2.85 32.53
C ALA A 37 -7.77 -2.89 33.87
N SER A 38 -7.61 -1.87 34.71
CA SER A 38 -8.37 -1.71 35.97
C SER A 38 -9.58 -0.77 35.86
N ALA A 39 -9.83 -0.21 34.67
CA ALA A 39 -10.94 0.70 34.42
C ALA A 39 -12.27 -0.08 34.22
N PRO A 40 -13.43 0.59 34.28
CA PRO A 40 -14.72 -0.02 33.95
C PRO A 40 -14.72 -0.63 32.52
N ALA A 41 -15.55 -1.65 32.31
CA ALA A 41 -15.62 -2.37 31.03
C ALA A 41 -15.85 -1.46 29.81
N ALA A 42 -16.63 -0.39 29.96
CA ALA A 42 -16.85 0.58 28.89
C ALA A 42 -15.57 1.34 28.50
N GLU A 43 -14.74 1.69 29.47
CA GLU A 43 -13.45 2.38 29.24
C GLU A 43 -12.40 1.43 28.65
N GLN A 44 -12.39 0.17 29.10
CA GLN A 44 -11.55 -0.87 28.49
C GLN A 44 -11.89 -1.07 27.02
N LEU A 45 -13.18 -1.19 26.69
CA LEU A 45 -13.64 -1.35 25.31
C LEU A 45 -13.27 -0.12 24.46
N ALA A 46 -13.44 1.08 25.00
CA ALA A 46 -13.05 2.32 24.31
C ALA A 46 -11.54 2.34 24.04
N ALA A 47 -10.70 1.96 25.01
CA ALA A 47 -9.25 1.90 24.84
C ALA A 47 -8.84 0.90 23.74
N VAL A 48 -9.48 -0.28 23.69
CA VAL A 48 -9.25 -1.27 22.63
C VAL A 48 -9.62 -0.71 21.26
N GLN A 49 -10.78 -0.05 21.12
CA GLN A 49 -11.22 0.55 19.86
C GLN A 49 -10.28 1.68 19.40
N HIS A 50 -9.82 2.52 20.33
CA HIS A 50 -8.85 3.57 20.04
C HIS A 50 -7.50 3.00 19.57
N SER A 51 -6.97 2.01 20.29
CA SER A 51 -5.72 1.34 19.92
C SER A 51 -5.82 0.68 18.54
N ALA A 52 -6.94 0.00 18.25
CA ALA A 52 -7.20 -0.57 16.92
C ALA A 52 -7.23 0.50 15.82
N THR A 53 -7.88 1.64 16.08
CA THR A 53 -7.93 2.77 15.13
C THR A 53 -6.55 3.37 14.86
N ILE A 54 -5.73 3.54 15.90
CA ILE A 54 -4.35 4.05 15.79
C ILE A 54 -3.49 3.08 14.97
N ASN A 55 -3.60 1.78 15.22
CA ASN A 55 -2.87 0.76 14.46
C ASN A 55 -3.28 0.73 12.99
N GLN A 56 -4.58 0.80 12.70
CA GLN A 56 -5.08 0.85 11.33
C GLN A 56 -4.57 2.10 10.61
N ALA A 57 -4.67 3.27 11.25
CA ALA A 57 -4.20 4.52 10.70
C ALA A 57 -2.68 4.48 10.40
N TRP A 58 -1.90 3.90 11.32
CA TRP A 58 -0.46 3.72 11.15
C TRP A 58 -0.14 2.83 9.96
N GLN A 59 -0.77 1.66 9.87
CA GLN A 59 -0.58 0.74 8.74
C GLN A 59 -0.94 1.43 7.42
N THR A 60 -2.10 2.09 7.37
CA THR A 60 -2.58 2.78 6.18
C THR A 60 -1.65 3.90 5.72
N LEU A 61 -1.15 4.75 6.64
CA LEU A 61 -0.29 5.89 6.28
C LEU A 61 1.17 5.50 6.09
N ARG A 62 1.65 4.40 6.68
CA ARG A 62 3.04 3.95 6.54
C ARG A 62 3.32 3.41 5.14
N HIS A 63 2.42 2.62 4.57
CA HIS A 63 2.62 2.01 3.27
C HIS A 63 2.24 2.96 2.13
N PRO A 64 3.10 3.16 1.11
CA PRO A 64 2.87 4.11 0.03
C PRO A 64 1.53 3.91 -0.72
N LEU A 65 1.19 2.67 -1.06
CA LEU A 65 -0.05 2.37 -1.80
C LEU A 65 -1.30 2.60 -0.97
N THR A 66 -1.38 2.04 0.24
CA THR A 66 -2.53 2.27 1.12
C THR A 66 -2.68 3.73 1.52
N ARG A 67 -1.57 4.48 1.58
CA ARG A 67 -1.60 5.93 1.81
C ARG A 67 -2.22 6.67 0.63
N ALA A 68 -1.85 6.32 -0.61
CA ALA A 68 -2.45 6.90 -1.81
C ALA A 68 -3.94 6.57 -1.89
N GLU A 69 -4.32 5.32 -1.63
CA GLU A 69 -5.72 4.87 -1.61
C GLU A 69 -6.55 5.61 -0.56
N TYR A 70 -5.99 5.77 0.64
CA TYR A 70 -6.64 6.52 1.69
C TYR A 70 -6.79 8.00 1.35
N LEU A 71 -5.76 8.62 0.79
CA LEU A 71 -5.85 10.01 0.33
C LEU A 71 -6.94 10.17 -0.72
N LEU A 72 -6.99 9.27 -1.71
CA LEU A 72 -8.02 9.25 -2.75
C LEU A 72 -9.43 9.05 -2.18
N SER A 73 -9.60 8.22 -1.15
CA SER A 73 -10.91 8.01 -0.52
C SER A 73 -11.42 9.26 0.20
N LEU A 74 -10.53 10.10 0.75
CA LEU A 74 -10.90 11.42 1.28
C LEU A 74 -11.41 12.37 0.19
N HIS A 75 -11.03 12.15 -1.07
CA HIS A 75 -11.51 12.88 -2.24
C HIS A 75 -12.68 12.17 -2.96
N GLY A 76 -13.28 11.14 -2.36
CA GLY A 76 -14.45 10.44 -2.90
C GLY A 76 -14.13 9.32 -3.89
N PHE A 77 -12.85 8.96 -4.08
CA PHE A 77 -12.45 7.85 -4.92
C PHE A 77 -12.22 6.61 -4.05
N ASP A 78 -13.22 5.73 -3.98
CA ASP A 78 -13.08 4.45 -3.30
C ASP A 78 -12.55 3.37 -4.25
N LEU A 79 -11.24 3.09 -4.12
CA LEU A 79 -10.56 2.07 -4.90
C LEU A 79 -10.80 0.65 -4.37
N ALA A 80 -11.37 0.47 -3.17
CA ALA A 80 -11.76 -0.84 -2.68
C ALA A 80 -13.07 -1.32 -3.33
N SER A 81 -13.88 -0.40 -3.85
CA SER A 81 -15.09 -0.74 -4.59
C SER A 81 -14.77 -1.37 -5.96
N GLU A 82 -15.36 -2.53 -6.25
CA GLU A 82 -15.21 -3.24 -7.53
C GLU A 82 -15.82 -2.48 -8.73
N GLN A 83 -16.52 -1.36 -8.48
CA GLN A 83 -17.23 -0.57 -9.50
C GLN A 83 -16.28 0.06 -10.54
N HIS A 84 -15.00 0.20 -10.21
CA HIS A 84 -14.00 0.79 -11.09
C HIS A 84 -12.82 -0.16 -11.29
N THR A 85 -13.03 -1.24 -12.03
CA THR A 85 -11.96 -2.09 -12.56
C THR A 85 -11.09 -1.31 -13.56
N VAL A 86 -9.83 -1.73 -13.73
CA VAL A 86 -8.94 -1.16 -14.76
C VAL A 86 -9.52 -1.52 -16.14
N ARG A 87 -9.83 -0.50 -16.95
CA ARG A 87 -10.38 -0.67 -18.31
C ARG A 87 -9.33 -0.50 -19.41
N ASP A 88 -8.09 -0.23 -19.02
CA ASP A 88 -6.96 -0.09 -19.94
C ASP A 88 -6.55 -1.46 -20.48
N THR A 89 -7.00 -1.79 -21.68
CA THR A 89 -6.74 -3.08 -22.33
C THR A 89 -5.27 -3.30 -22.62
N ALA A 90 -4.52 -2.25 -22.98
CA ALA A 90 -3.10 -2.34 -23.22
C ALA A 90 -2.34 -2.73 -21.95
N PHE A 91 -2.72 -2.12 -20.82
CA PHE A 91 -2.17 -2.50 -19.52
C PHE A 91 -2.52 -3.95 -19.13
N LEU A 92 -3.78 -4.37 -19.35
CA LEU A 92 -4.18 -5.74 -19.02
C LEU A 92 -3.42 -6.79 -19.86
N MET A 93 -3.15 -6.52 -21.13
CA MET A 93 -2.31 -7.37 -21.97
C MET A 93 -0.86 -7.39 -21.47
N GLU A 94 -0.27 -6.24 -21.15
CA GLU A 94 1.07 -6.15 -20.54
C GLU A 94 1.15 -6.99 -19.26
N GLN A 95 0.12 -6.96 -18.40
CA GLN A 95 0.08 -7.77 -17.17
C GLN A 95 -0.02 -9.28 -17.44
N LEU A 96 -0.69 -9.69 -18.51
CA LEU A 96 -0.76 -11.11 -18.90
C LEU A 96 0.60 -11.59 -19.41
N GLU A 97 1.22 -10.83 -20.33
CA GLU A 97 2.54 -11.15 -20.88
C GLU A 97 3.60 -11.27 -19.78
N LEU A 98 3.60 -10.35 -18.81
CA LEU A 98 4.51 -10.41 -17.66
C LEU A 98 4.29 -11.63 -16.77
N ARG A 99 3.04 -12.10 -16.64
CA ARG A 99 2.72 -13.30 -15.86
C ARG A 99 3.15 -14.57 -16.58
N GLU A 100 2.89 -14.64 -17.89
CA GLU A 100 3.36 -15.75 -18.73
C GLU A 100 4.88 -15.86 -18.69
N GLU A 101 5.60 -14.73 -18.78
CA GLU A 101 7.05 -14.71 -18.66
C GLU A 101 7.53 -15.22 -17.28
N LEU A 102 6.87 -14.80 -16.19
CA LEU A 102 7.21 -15.27 -14.84
C LEU A 102 6.99 -16.79 -14.69
N ASP A 103 5.90 -17.31 -15.25
CA ASP A 103 5.59 -18.73 -15.25
C ASP A 103 6.63 -19.53 -16.06
N GLU A 104 7.05 -19.04 -17.22
CA GLU A 104 8.12 -19.64 -18.02
C GLU A 104 9.45 -19.67 -17.26
N ILE A 105 9.81 -18.58 -16.57
CA ILE A 105 11.01 -18.49 -15.74
C ILE A 105 10.96 -19.54 -14.63
N GLY A 106 9.82 -19.68 -13.96
CA GLY A 106 9.62 -20.68 -12.91
C GLY A 106 9.71 -22.12 -13.41
N GLN A 107 9.17 -22.40 -14.60
CA GLN A 107 9.28 -23.72 -15.22
C GLN A 107 10.71 -24.06 -15.63
N ALA A 108 11.45 -23.08 -16.15
CA ALA A 108 12.85 -23.23 -16.55
C ALA A 108 13.82 -23.27 -15.35
N LYS A 109 13.37 -22.82 -14.16
CA LYS A 109 14.23 -22.58 -12.97
C LYS A 109 15.43 -21.69 -13.31
N ASP A 110 15.17 -20.60 -14.03
CA ASP A 110 16.20 -19.70 -14.53
C ASP A 110 16.38 -18.48 -13.60
N ASP A 111 17.26 -18.62 -12.61
CA ASP A 111 17.52 -17.60 -11.60
C ASP A 111 18.02 -16.27 -12.20
N ALA A 112 18.83 -16.34 -13.27
CA ALA A 112 19.37 -15.16 -13.91
C ALA A 112 18.26 -14.36 -14.64
N ARG A 113 17.34 -15.06 -15.31
CA ARG A 113 16.14 -14.41 -15.87
C ARG A 113 15.24 -13.87 -14.78
N LEU A 114 15.09 -14.57 -13.65
CA LEU A 114 14.26 -14.10 -12.54
C LEU A 114 14.81 -12.80 -11.93
N GLU A 115 16.11 -12.72 -11.67
CA GLU A 115 16.74 -11.50 -11.13
C GLU A 115 16.54 -10.30 -12.08
N SER A 116 16.69 -10.53 -13.39
CA SER A 116 16.43 -9.52 -14.43
C SER A 116 14.96 -9.09 -14.46
N PHE A 117 14.04 -10.05 -14.35
CA PHE A 117 12.61 -9.82 -14.29
C PHE A 117 12.21 -8.96 -13.08
N ILE A 118 12.68 -9.32 -11.88
CA ILE A 118 12.43 -8.56 -10.64
C ILE A 118 12.93 -7.11 -10.77
N LYS A 119 14.14 -6.91 -11.30
CA LYS A 119 14.68 -5.56 -11.54
C LYS A 119 13.82 -4.75 -12.49
N ARG A 120 13.31 -5.37 -13.56
CA ARG A 120 12.43 -4.70 -14.54
C ARG A 120 11.06 -4.36 -13.95
N VAL A 121 10.43 -5.29 -13.24
CA VAL A 121 9.16 -5.05 -12.54
C VAL A 121 9.30 -3.93 -11.52
N LYS A 122 10.40 -3.90 -10.77
CA LYS A 122 10.70 -2.81 -9.82
C LYS A 122 10.83 -1.46 -10.53
N ALA A 123 11.55 -1.38 -11.65
CA ALA A 123 11.67 -0.14 -12.42
C ALA A 123 10.31 0.35 -12.97
N LEU A 124 9.46 -0.56 -13.45
CA LEU A 124 8.09 -0.25 -13.88
C LEU A 124 7.25 0.28 -12.71
N PHE A 125 7.35 -0.35 -11.54
CA PHE A 125 6.67 0.07 -10.33
C PHE A 125 7.11 1.49 -9.92
N ASP A 126 8.42 1.74 -9.83
CA ASP A 126 8.97 3.03 -9.41
C ASP A 126 8.56 4.16 -10.37
N THR A 127 8.57 3.90 -11.68
CA THR A 127 8.12 4.86 -12.70
C THR A 127 6.64 5.20 -12.54
N ARG A 128 5.78 4.19 -12.37
CA ARG A 128 4.34 4.41 -12.16
C ARG A 128 4.06 5.06 -10.80
N GLN A 129 4.85 4.77 -9.78
CA GLN A 129 4.74 5.42 -8.47
C GLN A 129 5.05 6.91 -8.59
N GLN A 130 6.10 7.30 -9.32
CA GLN A 130 6.39 8.72 -9.57
C GLN A 130 5.25 9.42 -10.29
N LEU A 131 4.70 8.79 -11.35
CA LEU A 131 3.53 9.32 -12.05
C LEU A 131 2.33 9.53 -11.12
N MET A 132 2.04 8.57 -10.23
CA MET A 132 0.98 8.70 -9.23
C MET A 132 1.23 9.88 -8.30
N VAL A 133 2.48 10.07 -7.83
CA VAL A 133 2.84 11.19 -6.97
C VAL A 133 2.57 12.53 -7.65
N ASP A 134 2.98 12.66 -8.92
CA ASP A 134 2.75 13.88 -9.71
C ASP A 134 1.25 14.11 -9.92
N GLN A 135 0.47 13.06 -10.20
CA GLN A 135 -0.98 13.16 -10.36
C GLN A 135 -1.68 13.58 -9.06
N LEU A 136 -1.26 13.04 -7.91
CA LEU A 136 -1.78 13.43 -6.60
C LEU A 136 -1.41 14.88 -6.26
N HIS A 137 -0.18 15.31 -6.58
CA HIS A 137 0.26 16.69 -6.38
C HIS A 137 -0.54 17.68 -7.22
N ASN A 138 -0.86 17.31 -8.46
CA ASN A 138 -1.65 18.12 -9.39
C ASN A 138 -3.17 17.94 -9.22
N GLU A 139 -3.63 17.34 -8.11
CA GLU A 139 -5.04 17.08 -7.80
C GLU A 139 -5.81 16.35 -8.93
N SER A 140 -5.09 15.59 -9.74
CA SER A 140 -5.64 14.80 -10.85
C SER A 140 -6.18 13.46 -10.34
N TRP A 141 -7.18 13.52 -9.47
CA TRP A 141 -7.64 12.38 -8.65
C TRP A 141 -8.08 11.15 -9.45
N GLU A 142 -8.79 11.34 -10.56
CA GLU A 142 -9.25 10.22 -11.40
C GLU A 142 -8.05 9.49 -12.06
N ALA A 143 -7.09 10.26 -12.57
CA ALA A 143 -5.86 9.71 -13.15
C ALA A 143 -4.99 9.02 -12.09
N ALA A 144 -4.84 9.64 -10.92
CA ALA A 144 -4.15 9.04 -9.78
C ALA A 144 -4.82 7.73 -9.35
N ALA A 145 -6.15 7.67 -9.31
CA ALA A 145 -6.89 6.47 -8.98
C ALA A 145 -6.65 5.33 -9.99
N ASP A 146 -6.62 5.63 -11.30
CA ASP A 146 -6.25 4.63 -12.32
C ASP A 146 -4.82 4.13 -12.12
N THR A 147 -3.86 5.04 -11.87
CA THR A 147 -2.47 4.67 -11.63
C THR A 147 -2.30 3.82 -10.36
N VAL A 148 -3.00 4.13 -9.26
CA VAL A 148 -2.98 3.30 -8.04
C VAL A 148 -3.52 1.91 -8.31
N ARG A 149 -4.60 1.77 -9.09
CA ARG A 149 -5.11 0.45 -9.48
C ARG A 149 -4.05 -0.34 -10.25
N LYS A 150 -3.38 0.28 -11.22
CA LYS A 150 -2.27 -0.34 -11.98
C LYS A 150 -1.11 -0.74 -11.07
N LEU A 151 -0.76 0.10 -10.11
CA LEU A 151 0.28 -0.22 -9.11
C LEU A 151 -0.08 -1.42 -8.25
N ARG A 152 -1.37 -1.64 -7.89
CA ARG A 152 -1.79 -2.87 -7.18
C ARG A 152 -1.53 -4.14 -7.98
N PHE A 153 -1.70 -4.11 -9.31
CA PHE A 153 -1.39 -5.25 -10.16
C PHE A 153 0.12 -5.54 -10.18
N LEU A 154 0.94 -4.49 -10.32
CA LEU A 154 2.40 -4.62 -10.29
C LEU A 154 2.92 -5.07 -8.92
N ASP A 155 2.33 -4.59 -7.83
CA ASP A 155 2.70 -5.01 -6.47
C ASP A 155 2.45 -6.50 -6.28
N LYS A 156 1.29 -7.00 -6.72
CA LYS A 156 0.98 -8.44 -6.73
C LYS A 156 1.95 -9.24 -7.59
N LEU A 157 2.30 -8.73 -8.79
CA LEU A 157 3.26 -9.39 -9.67
C LEU A 157 4.65 -9.47 -9.03
N ARG A 158 5.10 -8.38 -8.38
CA ARG A 158 6.36 -8.35 -7.64
C ARG A 158 6.37 -9.38 -6.53
N SER A 159 5.32 -9.44 -5.69
CA SER A 159 5.22 -10.45 -4.63
C SER A 159 5.25 -11.88 -5.18
N SER A 160 4.58 -12.15 -6.31
CA SER A 160 4.66 -13.47 -6.95
C SER A 160 6.08 -13.81 -7.45
N ALA A 161 6.84 -12.82 -7.91
CA ALA A 161 8.23 -13.03 -8.33
C ALA A 161 9.17 -13.25 -7.14
N GLU A 162 8.98 -12.51 -6.03
CA GLU A 162 9.71 -12.70 -4.77
C GLU A 162 9.43 -14.10 -4.18
N GLU A 163 8.16 -14.54 -4.17
CA GLU A 163 7.80 -15.91 -3.74
C GLU A 163 8.43 -17.00 -4.63
N LEU A 164 8.61 -16.74 -5.93
CA LEU A 164 9.30 -17.66 -6.83
C LEU A 164 10.80 -17.70 -6.54
N GLU A 165 11.41 -16.55 -6.28
CA GLU A 165 12.83 -16.43 -5.92
C GLU A 165 13.12 -17.21 -4.63
N GLU A 166 12.31 -17.02 -3.59
CA GLU A 166 12.42 -17.80 -2.34
C GLU A 166 12.32 -19.31 -2.60
N LYS A 167 11.35 -19.74 -3.43
CA LYS A 167 11.20 -21.17 -3.78
C LYS A 167 12.41 -21.71 -4.51
N LEU A 168 13.02 -20.96 -5.43
CA LEU A 168 14.18 -21.44 -6.18
C LEU A 168 15.45 -21.51 -5.33
N LEU A 169 15.61 -20.61 -4.34
CA LEU A 169 16.72 -20.62 -3.39
C LEU A 169 16.65 -21.76 -2.36
N ASP A 170 15.43 -22.24 -2.06
CA ASP A 170 15.19 -23.35 -1.13
C ASP A 170 15.45 -24.75 -1.73
N PHE A 171 15.84 -24.85 -3.02
CA PHE A 171 16.20 -26.10 -3.72
C PHE A 171 17.70 -26.21 -4.01
#